data_AF-A0A162NMT3-F1
#
_entry.id   AF-A0A162NMT3-F1
#
_cell.length_a   1.000
_cell.length_b   1.000
_cell.length_c   1.000
_cell.angle_alpha   90.00
_cell.angle_beta   90.00
_cell.angle_gamma   90.00
#
_symmetry.space_group_name_H-M   'P 1'
#
loop_
_entity.id
_entity.type
_entity.pdbx_description
1 polymer ?
#
loop_
_entity_poly.entity_id
_entity_poly.type
_entity_poly.pdbx_seq_one_letter_code
_entity_poly.pdbx_strand_id
1 'polypeptide(L)'
;MGKARRFIKWFLWDRFNLQGDAAAPEESIDSFKRNVDFKGTNLWILIFAIFIASIGLNVNSTAVIIGAMLISPLMGPIMGFGLGISINDFQLVKRAIRNLGVAVFISICTSTLYFWLSPISDAQSELLARTSPNLYDVLIAFFGGLSGVVAGTRKEKSNVIPGVAIATALMPPLCTAGYGIATGQWQFFMGAFYLFIINSVFISLSVILLIRFLNFPKISYIHESERIRVRNYIWIITLLTLLPSIYFAYRVVEKNIYTKNAHRFIEHEMQFTEATLLRQKIDPSLQQIELVYVGITVPDSVIALRKQELPKYELSGTELSIRQIGITDSARIAQLKASLTKEDQGSELTKANSERIQELETQLKAYRQTEIDRKNLYTEARAIQPQVKGLAVEQTLLQLPDNKSDTLTLVYLELNRKLTVQESRQLHKWLEARLKTDRFKTIGQPALP
;
A
#
# COMPACT_ATOMS: atom_id res chain seq x y z
N MET A 1 -45.49 8.35 -8.25
CA MET A 1 -44.10 8.10 -8.69
C MET A 1 -43.31 9.35 -9.12
N GLY A 2 -43.94 10.44 -9.60
CA GLY A 2 -43.21 11.63 -10.09
C GLY A 2 -42.48 12.48 -9.03
N LYS A 3 -43.04 12.63 -7.82
CA LYS A 3 -42.42 13.41 -6.73
C LYS A 3 -41.15 12.77 -6.16
N ALA A 4 -41.17 11.44 -5.97
CA ALA A 4 -39.98 10.70 -5.51
C ALA A 4 -38.83 10.75 -6.52
N ARG A 5 -39.11 10.62 -7.83
CA ARG A 5 -38.09 10.78 -8.88
C ARG A 5 -37.50 12.19 -8.94
N ARG A 6 -38.31 13.24 -8.74
CA ARG A 6 -37.82 14.62 -8.66
C ARG A 6 -36.99 14.87 -7.40
N PHE A 7 -37.42 14.33 -6.26
CA PHE A 7 -36.66 14.40 -5.02
C PHE A 7 -35.31 13.69 -5.13
N ILE A 8 -35.27 12.48 -5.70
CA ILE A 8 -34.02 11.74 -5.95
C ILE A 8 -33.12 12.51 -6.93
N LYS A 9 -33.66 13.05 -8.03
CA LYS A 9 -32.88 13.87 -8.97
C LYS A 9 -32.33 15.13 -8.31
N TRP A 10 -33.13 15.84 -7.52
CA TRP A 10 -32.70 17.03 -6.81
C TRP A 10 -31.65 16.69 -5.74
N PHE A 11 -31.87 15.64 -4.95
CA PHE A 11 -30.94 15.17 -3.92
C PHE A 11 -29.60 14.73 -4.52
N LEU A 12 -29.62 14.01 -5.65
CA LEU A 12 -28.41 13.63 -6.37
C LEU A 12 -27.72 14.85 -6.99
N TRP A 13 -28.48 15.80 -7.55
CA TRP A 13 -27.88 17.01 -8.11
C TRP A 13 -27.24 17.87 -7.01
N ASP A 14 -27.94 18.15 -5.91
CA ASP A 14 -27.44 18.94 -4.78
C ASP A 14 -26.17 18.34 -4.17
N ARG A 15 -26.13 17.01 -3.97
CA ARG A 15 -24.99 16.34 -3.33
C ARG A 15 -23.80 16.10 -4.24
N PHE A 16 -24.00 15.98 -5.55
CA PHE A 16 -22.92 15.68 -6.51
C PHE A 16 -22.60 16.85 -7.46
N ASN A 17 -23.15 18.05 -7.23
CA ASN A 17 -22.84 19.22 -8.02
C ASN A 17 -21.42 19.75 -7.72
N LEU A 18 -20.49 19.44 -8.61
CA LEU A 18 -19.10 19.92 -8.55
C LEU A 18 -18.95 21.44 -8.74
N GLN A 19 -19.98 22.14 -9.21
CA GLN A 19 -19.91 23.57 -9.53
C GLN A 19 -20.11 24.49 -8.30
N GLY A 20 -20.64 23.98 -7.18
CA GLY A 20 -20.93 24.80 -6.00
C GLY A 20 -19.67 25.41 -5.35
N ASP A 21 -18.61 24.61 -5.24
CA ASP A 21 -17.31 24.99 -4.64
C ASP A 21 -16.20 25.25 -5.68
N ALA A 22 -16.54 25.20 -6.98
CA ALA A 22 -15.57 25.35 -8.05
C ALA A 22 -15.03 26.79 -8.11
N ALA A 23 -13.71 26.93 -8.24
CA ALA A 23 -13.07 28.19 -8.59
C ALA A 23 -13.46 28.61 -10.01
N ALA A 24 -13.26 29.89 -10.33
CA ALA A 24 -13.44 30.33 -11.70
C ALA A 24 -12.54 29.48 -12.64
N PRO A 25 -13.02 29.08 -13.83
CA PRO A 25 -12.22 28.27 -14.75
C PRO A 25 -10.86 28.88 -15.06
N GLU A 26 -10.78 30.21 -15.17
CA GLU A 26 -9.53 30.96 -15.41
C GLU A 26 -8.54 30.81 -14.25
N GLU A 27 -9.01 30.98 -13.01
CA GLU A 27 -8.20 30.80 -11.80
C GLU A 27 -7.67 29.37 -11.67
N SER A 28 -8.53 28.39 -11.98
CA SER A 28 -8.14 26.97 -12.01
C SER A 28 -7.04 26.73 -13.07
N ILE A 29 -7.23 27.23 -14.29
CA ILE A 29 -6.27 27.11 -15.40
C ILE A 29 -4.93 27.71 -15.00
N ASP A 30 -4.92 28.90 -14.41
CA ASP A 30 -3.68 29.57 -13.98
C ASP A 30 -2.97 28.80 -12.88
N SER A 31 -3.72 28.23 -11.93
CA SER A 31 -3.15 27.36 -10.90
C SER A 31 -2.47 26.13 -11.51
N PHE A 32 -3.10 25.47 -12.48
CA PHE A 32 -2.47 24.35 -13.18
C PHE A 32 -1.23 24.79 -13.97
N LYS A 33 -1.30 25.93 -14.69
CA LYS A 33 -0.17 26.47 -15.47
C LYS A 33 1.05 26.76 -14.59
N ARG A 34 0.85 27.31 -13.39
CA ARG A 34 1.94 27.55 -12.42
C ARG A 34 2.59 26.25 -11.95
N ASN A 35 1.79 25.19 -11.75
CA ASN A 35 2.30 23.89 -11.33
C ASN A 35 3.06 23.14 -12.44
N VAL A 36 2.92 23.54 -13.71
CA VAL A 36 3.72 22.98 -14.81
C VAL A 36 5.17 23.45 -14.73
N ASP A 37 5.44 24.60 -14.11
CA ASP A 37 6.78 25.18 -14.11
C ASP A 37 7.76 24.40 -13.25
N PHE A 38 8.75 23.85 -13.95
CA PHE A 38 9.81 23.04 -13.37
C PHE A 38 11.13 23.77 -13.52
N LYS A 39 11.35 24.78 -12.66
CA LYS A 39 12.58 25.58 -12.60
C LYS A 39 12.96 25.87 -11.15
N GLY A 40 14.25 26.06 -10.90
CA GLY A 40 14.77 26.51 -9.59
C GLY A 40 14.37 25.57 -8.46
N THR A 41 13.60 26.09 -7.50
CA THR A 41 13.20 25.40 -6.26
C THR A 41 12.53 24.05 -6.49
N ASN A 42 11.61 23.93 -7.46
CA ASN A 42 10.90 22.67 -7.72
C ASN A 42 11.84 21.53 -8.17
N LEU A 43 12.94 21.89 -8.84
CA LEU A 43 13.94 20.93 -9.31
C LEU A 43 14.79 20.42 -8.14
N TRP A 44 15.20 21.32 -7.23
CA TRP A 44 15.88 20.93 -5.99
C TRP A 44 15.01 20.06 -5.08
N ILE A 45 13.74 20.44 -4.92
CA ILE A 45 12.76 19.62 -4.17
C ILE A 45 12.66 18.23 -4.78
N LEU A 46 12.58 18.11 -6.11
CA LEU A 46 12.56 16.81 -6.78
C LEU A 46 13.83 15.99 -6.46
N ILE A 47 15.01 16.59 -6.58
CA ILE A 47 16.29 15.89 -6.30
C ILE A 47 16.29 15.35 -4.86
N PHE A 48 15.94 16.18 -3.88
CA PHE A 48 15.87 15.74 -2.48
C PHE A 48 14.81 14.68 -2.25
N ALA A 49 13.65 14.84 -2.86
CA ALA A 49 12.59 13.85 -2.77
C ALA A 49 13.06 12.50 -3.37
N ILE A 50 13.78 12.50 -4.50
CA ILE A 50 14.30 11.27 -5.13
C ILE A 50 15.31 10.59 -4.21
N PHE A 51 16.23 11.33 -3.58
CA PHE A 51 17.11 10.75 -2.56
C PHE A 51 16.32 10.10 -1.42
N ILE A 52 15.33 10.81 -0.87
CA ILE A 52 14.48 10.28 0.22
C ILE A 52 13.74 9.01 -0.24
N ALA A 53 13.18 9.00 -1.46
CA ALA A 53 12.50 7.84 -2.02
C ALA A 53 13.45 6.65 -2.22
N SER A 54 14.65 6.89 -2.76
CA SER A 54 15.65 5.83 -2.96
C SER A 54 16.18 5.27 -1.63
N ILE A 55 16.36 6.12 -0.60
CA ILE A 55 16.65 5.66 0.76
C ILE A 55 15.48 4.83 1.30
N GLY A 56 14.25 5.31 1.14
CA GLY A 56 13.03 4.61 1.54
C GLY A 56 12.90 3.23 0.90
N LEU A 57 13.27 3.09 -0.38
CA LEU A 57 13.31 1.81 -1.09
C LEU A 57 14.40 0.88 -0.55
N ASN A 58 15.60 1.40 -0.25
CA ASN A 58 16.68 0.60 0.34
C ASN A 58 16.34 0.07 1.73
N VAL A 59 15.69 0.89 2.57
CA VAL A 59 15.30 0.50 3.94
C VAL A 59 13.92 -0.16 3.99
N ASN A 60 13.31 -0.42 2.83
CA ASN A 60 11.99 -1.04 2.68
C ASN A 60 10.89 -0.34 3.52
N SER A 61 10.90 1.01 3.55
CA SER A 61 9.97 1.82 4.34
C SER A 61 8.94 2.54 3.47
N THR A 62 7.73 1.97 3.41
CA THR A 62 6.60 2.57 2.69
C THR A 62 6.27 3.97 3.21
N ALA A 63 6.43 4.24 4.51
CA ALA A 63 6.15 5.55 5.10
C ALA A 63 7.09 6.65 4.56
N VAL A 64 8.39 6.36 4.44
CA VAL A 64 9.38 7.29 3.88
C VAL A 64 9.12 7.52 2.39
N ILE A 65 8.78 6.46 1.67
CA ILE A 65 8.42 6.51 0.24
C ILE A 65 7.19 7.42 0.03
N ILE A 66 6.15 7.27 0.84
CA ILE A 66 4.95 8.12 0.81
C ILE A 66 5.31 9.58 1.12
N GLY A 67 6.17 9.82 2.11
CA GLY A 67 6.67 11.16 2.44
C GLY A 67 7.37 11.85 1.26
N ALA A 68 8.21 11.11 0.52
CA ALA A 68 8.85 11.62 -0.68
C ALA A 68 7.85 11.94 -1.81
N MET A 69 6.82 11.10 -2.00
CA MET A 69 5.77 11.35 -2.99
C MET A 69 4.98 12.63 -2.70
N LEU A 70 4.69 12.91 -1.42
CA LEU A 70 3.92 14.09 -0.99
C LEU A 70 4.57 15.42 -1.38
N ILE A 71 5.91 15.48 -1.33
CA ILE A 71 6.66 16.69 -1.62
C ILE A 71 7.08 16.80 -3.09
N SER A 72 6.96 15.72 -3.87
CA SER A 72 7.48 15.66 -5.23
C SER A 72 6.59 16.42 -6.24
N PRO A 73 7.13 17.40 -6.99
CA PRO A 73 6.36 18.20 -7.94
C PRO A 73 6.12 17.53 -9.31
N LEU A 74 6.19 16.20 -9.41
CA LEU A 74 6.03 15.47 -10.69
C LEU A 74 4.62 15.55 -11.28
N MET A 75 3.60 15.71 -10.44
CA MET A 75 2.21 15.68 -10.89
C MET A 75 1.83 16.91 -11.72
N GLY A 76 2.46 18.07 -11.46
CA GLY A 76 2.15 19.33 -12.12
C GLY A 76 2.27 19.29 -13.66
N PRO A 77 3.43 18.89 -14.21
CA PRO A 77 3.61 18.73 -15.66
C PRO A 77 2.62 17.74 -16.29
N ILE A 78 2.31 16.62 -15.63
CA ILE A 78 1.35 15.61 -16.14
C ILE A 78 -0.06 16.19 -16.23
N MET A 79 -0.52 16.86 -15.17
CA MET A 79 -1.82 17.51 -15.16
C MET A 79 -1.90 18.65 -16.17
N GLY A 80 -0.83 19.43 -16.30
CA GLY A 80 -0.76 20.51 -17.28
C GLY A 80 -0.78 20.03 -18.74
N PHE A 81 -0.20 18.86 -19.02
CA PHE A 81 -0.30 18.23 -20.33
C PHE A 81 -1.77 17.90 -20.67
N GLY A 82 -2.47 17.20 -19.76
CA GLY A 82 -3.90 16.90 -19.93
C GLY A 82 -4.76 18.16 -20.03
N LEU A 83 -4.47 19.19 -19.23
CA LEU A 83 -5.16 20.48 -19.30
C LEU A 83 -4.96 21.15 -20.66
N GLY A 84 -3.71 21.24 -21.14
CA GLY A 84 -3.39 21.87 -22.43
C GLY A 84 -4.11 21.21 -23.59
N ILE A 85 -4.25 19.88 -23.59
CA ILE A 85 -5.06 19.14 -24.57
C ILE A 85 -6.55 19.49 -24.44
N SER A 86 -7.03 19.72 -23.23
CA SER A 86 -8.45 19.98 -22.96
C SER A 86 -8.89 21.37 -23.41
N ILE A 87 -8.10 22.40 -23.10
CA ILE A 87 -8.38 23.80 -23.42
C ILE A 87 -7.82 24.24 -24.78
N ASN A 88 -7.27 23.30 -25.54
CA ASN A 88 -6.59 23.53 -26.80
C ASN A 88 -5.39 24.50 -26.73
N ASP A 89 -4.58 24.44 -25.67
CA ASP A 89 -3.37 25.24 -25.50
C ASP A 89 -2.12 24.45 -25.91
N PHE A 90 -1.71 24.58 -27.18
CA PHE A 90 -0.52 23.88 -27.70
C PHE A 90 0.79 24.32 -27.01
N GLN A 91 0.88 25.58 -26.57
CA GLN A 91 2.07 26.07 -25.87
C GLN A 91 2.19 25.41 -24.49
N LEU A 92 1.07 25.26 -23.78
CA LEU A 92 1.03 24.54 -22.52
C LEU A 92 1.41 23.07 -22.68
N VAL A 93 0.91 22.39 -23.73
CA VAL A 93 1.28 21.00 -24.04
C VAL A 93 2.80 20.87 -24.24
N LYS A 94 3.40 21.73 -25.07
CA LYS A 94 4.85 21.72 -25.32
C LYS A 94 5.66 21.99 -24.05
N ARG A 95 5.23 22.96 -23.24
CA ARG A 95 5.87 23.30 -21.95
C ARG A 95 5.79 22.12 -20.98
N ALA A 96 4.63 21.49 -20.87
CA ALA A 96 4.39 20.35 -20.00
C ALA A 96 5.24 19.14 -20.38
N ILE A 97 5.27 18.75 -21.66
CA ILE A 97 6.12 17.64 -22.13
C ILE A 97 7.60 17.92 -21.86
N ARG A 98 8.08 19.13 -22.18
CA ARG A 98 9.49 19.50 -21.94
C ARG A 98 9.84 19.40 -20.46
N ASN A 99 9.01 19.97 -19.59
CA ASN A 99 9.26 19.98 -18.15
C ASN A 99 9.13 18.57 -17.55
N LEU A 100 8.18 17.74 -18.02
CA LEU A 100 8.07 16.34 -17.62
C LEU A 100 9.32 15.55 -18.03
N GLY A 101 9.81 15.73 -19.27
CA GLY A 101 11.03 15.09 -19.74
C GLY A 101 12.26 15.45 -18.92
N VAL A 102 12.41 16.74 -18.58
CA VAL A 102 13.48 17.21 -17.67
C VAL A 102 13.35 16.56 -16.28
N ALA A 103 12.14 16.54 -15.72
CA ALA A 103 11.90 15.95 -14.40
C ALA A 103 12.19 14.43 -14.38
N VAL A 104 11.76 13.70 -15.41
CA VAL A 104 12.06 12.26 -15.57
C VAL A 104 13.57 12.03 -15.70
N PHE A 105 14.24 12.80 -16.56
CA PHE A 105 15.68 12.68 -16.76
C PHE A 105 16.46 12.89 -15.46
N ILE A 106 16.16 13.99 -14.74
CA ILE A 106 16.80 14.29 -13.45
C ILE A 106 16.48 13.22 -12.41
N SER A 107 15.23 12.74 -12.37
CA SER A 107 14.82 11.69 -11.43
C SER A 107 15.62 10.41 -11.64
N ILE A 108 15.74 9.97 -12.89
CA ILE A 108 16.50 8.77 -13.25
C ILE A 108 17.99 8.97 -12.97
N CYS A 109 18.59 10.09 -13.38
CA CYS A 109 20.00 10.38 -13.10
C CYS A 109 20.30 10.42 -11.59
N THR A 110 19.44 11.06 -10.80
CA THR A 110 19.62 11.18 -9.35
C THR A 110 19.49 9.83 -8.65
N SER A 111 18.46 9.05 -8.97
CA SER A 111 18.29 7.71 -8.38
C SER A 111 19.40 6.76 -8.82
N THR A 112 19.82 6.81 -10.09
CA THR A 112 20.94 6.02 -10.61
C THR A 112 22.23 6.35 -9.87
N LEU A 113 22.54 7.64 -9.69
CA LEU A 113 23.71 8.09 -8.94
C LEU A 113 23.67 7.58 -7.50
N TYR A 114 22.51 7.67 -6.84
CA TYR A 114 22.34 7.15 -5.48
C TYR A 114 22.60 5.64 -5.41
N PHE A 115 21.96 4.84 -6.26
CA PHE A 115 22.11 3.38 -6.22
C PHE A 115 23.49 2.90 -6.68
N TRP A 116 24.16 3.67 -7.53
CA TRP A 116 25.54 3.39 -7.95
C TRP A 116 26.55 3.64 -6.82
N LEU A 117 26.32 4.65 -5.98
CA LEU A 117 27.14 4.95 -4.81
C LEU A 117 26.78 4.09 -3.59
N SER A 118 25.56 3.58 -3.52
CA SER A 118 25.05 2.80 -2.42
C SER A 118 25.68 1.39 -2.39
N PRO A 119 26.25 0.94 -1.26
CA PRO A 119 26.85 -0.40 -1.14
C PRO A 119 25.82 -1.54 -1.01
N ILE A 120 24.52 -1.24 -1.05
CA ILE A 120 23.42 -2.22 -0.92
C ILE A 120 22.94 -2.62 -2.31
N SER A 121 23.18 -3.89 -2.67
CA SER A 121 22.93 -4.45 -4.01
C SER A 121 21.74 -5.42 -4.10
N ASP A 122 21.04 -5.69 -2.99
CA ASP A 122 19.89 -6.60 -2.98
C ASP A 122 18.57 -5.87 -3.22
N ALA A 123 17.81 -6.38 -4.20
CA ALA A 123 16.49 -5.88 -4.54
C ALA A 123 15.48 -6.21 -3.44
N GLN A 124 15.10 -5.19 -2.66
CA GLN A 124 14.08 -5.30 -1.62
C GLN A 124 12.67 -5.52 -2.20
N SER A 125 11.75 -6.07 -1.41
CA SER A 125 10.38 -6.41 -1.83
C SER A 125 9.60 -5.22 -2.42
N GLU A 126 9.80 -4.00 -1.91
CA GLU A 126 9.20 -2.78 -2.46
C GLU A 126 9.72 -2.43 -3.87
N LEU A 127 10.96 -2.77 -4.22
CA LEU A 127 11.46 -2.58 -5.59
C LEU A 127 10.77 -3.57 -6.55
N LEU A 128 10.65 -4.84 -6.13
CA LEU A 128 10.03 -5.91 -6.91
C LEU A 128 8.55 -5.63 -7.18
N ALA A 129 7.81 -5.19 -6.16
CA ALA A 129 6.39 -4.86 -6.25
C ALA A 129 6.09 -3.72 -7.25
N ARG A 130 7.10 -2.95 -7.67
CA ARG A 130 6.96 -1.80 -8.57
C ARG A 130 7.49 -2.05 -9.99
N THR A 131 7.90 -3.29 -10.30
CA THR A 131 8.34 -3.67 -11.66
C THR A 131 7.26 -4.27 -12.55
N SER A 132 6.15 -4.74 -11.98
CA SER A 132 5.06 -5.37 -12.72
C SER A 132 3.81 -4.49 -12.67
N PRO A 133 3.42 -3.86 -13.79
CA PRO A 133 2.18 -3.09 -13.84
C PRO A 133 0.96 -3.97 -13.60
N ASN A 134 0.07 -3.52 -12.71
CA ASN A 134 -1.18 -4.17 -12.39
C ASN A 134 -2.39 -3.37 -12.92
N LEU A 135 -3.50 -4.04 -13.16
CA LEU A 135 -4.79 -3.41 -13.44
C LEU A 135 -5.18 -2.42 -12.33
N TYR A 136 -4.87 -2.76 -11.07
CA TYR A 136 -5.16 -1.86 -9.95
C TYR A 136 -4.38 -0.55 -10.03
N ASP A 137 -3.12 -0.56 -10.49
CA ASP A 137 -2.33 0.67 -10.65
C ASP A 137 -2.97 1.61 -11.67
N VAL A 138 -3.49 1.05 -12.79
CA VAL A 138 -4.20 1.80 -13.83
C VAL A 138 -5.47 2.45 -13.29
N LEU A 139 -6.27 1.70 -12.54
CA LEU A 139 -7.49 2.22 -11.93
C LEU A 139 -7.17 3.32 -10.91
N ILE A 140 -6.16 3.11 -10.08
CA ILE A 140 -5.73 4.10 -9.09
C ILE A 140 -5.20 5.36 -9.79
N ALA A 141 -4.41 5.23 -10.86
CA ALA A 141 -3.95 6.37 -11.66
C ALA A 141 -5.11 7.16 -12.28
N PHE A 142 -6.11 6.45 -12.83
CA PHE A 142 -7.28 7.06 -13.42
C PHE A 142 -8.13 7.82 -12.39
N PHE A 143 -8.56 7.15 -11.31
CA PHE A 143 -9.38 7.79 -10.27
C PHE A 143 -8.61 8.85 -9.49
N GLY A 144 -7.32 8.61 -9.23
CA GLY A 144 -6.41 9.60 -8.68
C GLY A 144 -6.38 10.86 -9.53
N GLY A 145 -6.18 10.73 -10.85
CA GLY A 145 -6.22 11.86 -11.78
C GLY A 145 -7.55 12.64 -11.74
N LEU A 146 -8.69 11.93 -11.65
CA LEU A 146 -10.01 12.57 -11.50
C LEU A 146 -10.10 13.37 -10.19
N SER A 147 -9.73 12.75 -9.07
CA SER A 147 -9.69 13.42 -7.76
C SER A 147 -8.73 14.62 -7.76
N GLY A 148 -7.60 14.52 -8.47
CA GLY A 148 -6.62 15.59 -8.60
C GLY A 148 -7.19 16.79 -9.33
N VAL A 149 -7.95 16.58 -10.40
CA VAL A 149 -8.65 17.67 -11.10
C VAL A 149 -9.73 18.26 -10.22
N VAL A 150 -10.60 17.45 -9.60
CA VAL A 150 -11.63 17.97 -8.70
C VAL A 150 -11.01 18.87 -7.62
N ALA A 151 -9.93 18.40 -6.99
CA ALA A 151 -9.22 19.17 -5.98
C ALA A 151 -8.55 20.43 -6.53
N GLY A 152 -7.99 20.36 -7.75
CA GLY A 152 -7.37 21.48 -8.44
C GLY A 152 -8.36 22.56 -8.87
N THR A 153 -9.62 22.18 -9.13
CA THR A 153 -10.70 23.10 -9.53
C THR A 153 -11.48 23.70 -8.37
N ARG A 154 -11.22 23.31 -7.11
CA ARG A 154 -11.87 23.93 -5.95
C ARG A 154 -11.25 25.30 -5.61
N LYS A 155 -12.07 26.22 -5.10
CA LYS A 155 -11.62 27.53 -4.57
C LYS A 155 -10.60 27.35 -3.45
N GLU A 156 -10.92 26.48 -2.49
CA GLU A 156 -10.01 26.13 -1.42
C GLU A 156 -9.14 24.94 -1.83
N LYS A 157 -7.82 25.14 -1.78
CA LYS A 157 -6.87 24.06 -2.07
C LYS A 157 -7.01 22.96 -1.02
N SER A 158 -7.42 21.78 -1.48
CA SER A 158 -7.64 20.61 -0.64
C SER A 158 -6.38 19.74 -0.57
N ASN A 159 -6.15 19.09 0.57
CA ASN A 159 -5.08 18.09 0.78
C ASN A 159 -5.21 16.82 -0.10
N VAL A 160 -6.19 16.79 -1.00
CA VAL A 160 -6.40 15.71 -1.97
C VAL A 160 -5.31 15.67 -3.05
N ILE A 161 -4.75 16.82 -3.46
CA ILE A 161 -3.71 16.87 -4.52
C ILE A 161 -2.47 16.06 -4.10
N PRO A 162 -1.90 16.24 -2.89
CA PRO A 162 -0.85 15.35 -2.40
C PRO A 162 -1.31 13.89 -2.24
N GLY A 163 -2.54 13.64 -1.79
CA GLY A 163 -3.11 12.28 -1.67
C GLY A 163 -3.16 11.52 -3.00
N VAL A 164 -3.44 12.23 -4.09
CA VAL A 164 -3.42 11.69 -5.46
C VAL A 164 -1.99 11.35 -5.89
N ALA A 165 -1.04 12.24 -5.60
CA ALA A 165 0.38 11.99 -5.90
C ALA A 165 0.90 10.73 -5.17
N ILE A 166 0.45 10.49 -3.93
CA ILE A 166 0.72 9.25 -3.19
C ILE A 166 0.11 8.04 -3.90
N ALA A 167 -1.19 8.10 -4.19
CA ALA A 167 -1.93 6.95 -4.72
C ALA A 167 -1.39 6.50 -6.09
N THR A 168 -1.00 7.45 -6.93
CA THR A 168 -0.55 7.17 -8.31
C THR A 168 0.87 6.64 -8.43
N ALA A 169 1.59 6.53 -7.30
CA ALA A 169 2.90 5.89 -7.19
C ALA A 169 3.86 6.27 -8.33
N LEU A 170 3.92 7.53 -8.74
CA LEU A 170 4.74 7.97 -9.89
C LEU A 170 6.24 7.96 -9.60
N MET A 171 6.60 8.15 -8.33
CA MET A 171 7.97 8.36 -7.91
C MET A 171 8.79 7.07 -7.72
N PRO A 172 8.27 6.02 -7.06
CA PRO A 172 9.00 4.75 -6.92
C PRO A 172 9.40 4.15 -8.26
N PRO A 173 8.53 4.08 -9.30
CA PRO A 173 8.93 3.51 -10.58
C PRO A 173 10.08 4.26 -11.25
N LEU A 174 10.19 5.60 -11.10
CA LEU A 174 11.36 6.34 -11.57
C LEU A 174 12.63 6.02 -10.76
N CYS A 175 12.49 5.78 -9.47
CA CYS A 175 13.61 5.36 -8.61
C CYS A 175 14.04 3.92 -8.92
N THR A 176 13.10 2.99 -9.07
CA THR A 176 13.33 1.61 -9.49
C THR A 176 13.91 1.54 -10.90
N ALA A 177 13.51 2.45 -11.80
CA ALA A 177 14.12 2.57 -13.12
C ALA A 177 15.61 2.96 -13.01
N GLY A 178 15.95 3.95 -12.19
CA GLY A 178 17.35 4.30 -11.94
C GLY A 178 18.14 3.20 -11.24
N TYR A 179 17.52 2.45 -10.33
CA TYR A 179 18.12 1.23 -9.76
C TYR A 179 18.45 0.19 -10.84
N GLY A 180 17.52 -0.05 -11.77
CA GLY A 180 17.73 -0.98 -12.89
C GLY A 180 18.89 -0.56 -13.79
N ILE A 181 19.08 0.74 -14.02
CA ILE A 181 20.24 1.26 -14.75
C ILE A 181 21.53 1.07 -13.93
N ALA A 182 21.52 1.47 -12.65
CA ALA A 182 22.70 1.39 -11.78
C ALA A 182 23.21 -0.04 -11.60
N THR A 183 22.31 -1.03 -11.55
CA THR A 183 22.64 -2.45 -11.37
C THR A 183 22.76 -3.23 -12.68
N GLY A 184 22.53 -2.60 -13.83
CA GLY A 184 22.53 -3.25 -15.15
C GLY A 184 21.33 -4.18 -15.41
N GLN A 185 20.32 -4.17 -14.55
CA GLN A 185 19.11 -5.00 -14.66
C GLN A 185 18.05 -4.33 -15.52
N TRP A 186 18.15 -4.49 -16.84
CA TRP A 186 17.23 -3.89 -17.82
C TRP A 186 15.76 -4.26 -17.62
N GLN A 187 15.48 -5.43 -17.05
CA GLN A 187 14.11 -5.85 -16.73
C GLN A 187 13.44 -4.92 -15.71
N PHE A 188 14.18 -4.50 -14.68
CA PHE A 188 13.70 -3.56 -13.66
C PHE A 188 13.46 -2.18 -14.27
N PHE A 189 14.39 -1.72 -15.11
CA PHE A 189 14.25 -0.45 -15.82
C PHE A 189 12.99 -0.43 -16.69
N MET A 190 12.84 -1.41 -17.59
CA MET A 190 11.72 -1.44 -18.52
C MET A 190 10.38 -1.61 -17.82
N GLY A 191 10.29 -2.50 -16.81
CA GLY A 191 9.06 -2.73 -16.07
C GLY A 191 8.60 -1.49 -15.28
N ALA A 192 9.51 -0.86 -14.53
CA ALA A 192 9.21 0.31 -13.74
C ALA A 192 8.96 1.56 -14.59
N PHE A 193 9.75 1.77 -15.65
CA PHE A 193 9.53 2.89 -16.57
C PHE A 193 8.20 2.74 -17.33
N TYR A 194 7.83 1.52 -17.70
CA TYR A 194 6.54 1.22 -18.31
C TYR A 194 5.38 1.53 -17.36
N LEU A 195 5.48 1.16 -16.08
CA LEU A 195 4.49 1.54 -15.05
C LEU A 195 4.35 3.07 -14.91
N PHE A 196 5.47 3.81 -14.88
CA PHE A 196 5.46 5.27 -14.85
C PHE A 196 4.73 5.90 -16.05
N ILE A 197 5.01 5.40 -17.27
CA ILE A 197 4.37 5.90 -18.49
C ILE A 197 2.86 5.66 -18.42
N ILE A 198 2.43 4.44 -18.08
CA ILE A 198 1.01 4.10 -18.00
C ILE A 198 0.30 5.02 -17.01
N ASN A 199 0.85 5.19 -15.80
CA ASN A 199 0.23 6.04 -14.78
C ASN A 199 0.12 7.49 -15.26
N SER A 200 1.18 8.03 -15.87
CA SER A 200 1.20 9.40 -16.42
C SER A 200 0.13 9.60 -17.50
N VAL A 201 -0.03 8.60 -18.36
CA VAL A 201 -1.01 8.62 -19.45
C VAL A 201 -2.44 8.57 -18.92
N PHE A 202 -2.75 7.69 -17.96
CA PHE A 202 -4.09 7.59 -17.36
C PHE A 202 -4.47 8.81 -16.52
N ILE A 203 -3.52 9.41 -15.81
CA ILE A 203 -3.74 10.71 -15.12
C ILE A 203 -4.09 11.79 -16.14
N SER A 204 -3.33 11.88 -17.24
CA SER A 204 -3.57 12.86 -18.31
C SER A 204 -4.94 12.65 -18.95
N LEU A 205 -5.34 11.40 -19.19
CA LEU A 205 -6.67 11.03 -19.70
C LEU A 205 -7.78 11.49 -18.75
N SER A 206 -7.65 11.25 -17.44
CA SER A 206 -8.60 11.71 -16.44
C SER A 206 -8.76 13.22 -16.45
N VAL A 207 -7.65 13.96 -16.62
CA VAL A 207 -7.70 15.41 -16.74
C VAL A 207 -8.47 15.83 -17.99
N ILE A 208 -8.22 15.17 -19.12
CA ILE A 208 -8.93 15.44 -20.38
C ILE A 208 -10.43 15.22 -20.24
N LEU A 209 -10.83 14.09 -19.68
CA LEU A 209 -12.25 13.76 -19.52
C LEU A 209 -12.96 14.73 -18.60
N LEU A 210 -12.38 15.02 -17.43
CA LEU A 210 -13.05 15.82 -16.42
C LEU A 210 -13.07 17.31 -16.76
N ILE A 211 -11.99 17.88 -17.31
CA ILE A 211 -11.98 19.28 -17.75
C ILE A 211 -12.96 19.51 -18.91
N ARG A 212 -13.07 18.54 -19.84
CA ARG A 212 -14.09 18.60 -20.90
C ARG A 212 -15.50 18.45 -20.34
N PHE A 213 -15.71 17.58 -19.36
CA PHE A 213 -16.99 17.43 -18.68
C PHE A 213 -17.42 18.73 -17.95
N LEU A 214 -16.47 19.44 -17.35
CA LEU A 214 -16.68 20.73 -16.70
C LEU A 214 -16.81 21.92 -17.68
N ASN A 215 -16.70 21.69 -18.99
CA ASN A 215 -16.83 22.69 -20.05
C ASN A 215 -15.91 23.92 -19.88
N PHE A 216 -14.65 23.70 -19.53
CA PHE A 216 -13.67 24.79 -19.41
C PHE A 216 -13.50 25.56 -20.73
N PRO A 217 -13.26 26.89 -20.68
CA PRO A 217 -13.09 27.69 -21.87
C PRO A 217 -11.83 27.26 -22.64
N LYS A 218 -11.97 27.17 -23.96
CA LYS A 218 -10.86 26.88 -24.87
C LYS A 218 -10.15 28.17 -25.24
N ILE A 219 -8.85 28.11 -25.47
CA ILE A 219 -8.09 29.28 -25.94
C ILE A 219 -8.60 29.71 -27.31
N SER A 220 -8.90 31.01 -27.42
CA SER A 220 -9.23 31.66 -28.68
C SER A 220 -7.95 32.07 -29.39
N TYR A 221 -7.80 31.65 -30.64
CA TYR A 221 -6.70 32.03 -31.51
C TYR A 221 -7.15 33.18 -32.41
N ILE A 222 -6.32 34.22 -32.53
CA ILE A 222 -6.65 35.43 -33.31
C ILE A 222 -6.80 35.09 -34.81
N HIS A 223 -6.03 34.13 -35.32
CA HIS A 223 -6.09 33.68 -36.72
C HIS A 223 -6.81 32.33 -36.86
N GLU A 224 -7.82 32.25 -37.74
CA GLU A 224 -8.59 31.00 -37.98
C GLU A 224 -7.71 29.86 -38.53
N SER A 225 -6.67 30.19 -39.31
CA SER A 225 -5.72 29.20 -39.84
C SER A 225 -4.84 28.58 -38.74
N GLU A 226 -4.45 29.36 -37.73
CA GLU A 226 -3.74 28.86 -36.54
C GLU A 226 -4.67 28.03 -35.67
N ARG A 227 -5.93 28.46 -35.52
CA ARG A 227 -6.97 27.72 -34.78
C ARG A 227 -7.18 26.31 -35.35
N ILE A 228 -7.32 26.20 -36.68
CA ILE A 228 -7.53 24.91 -37.35
C ILE A 228 -6.29 24.02 -37.21
N ARG A 229 -5.08 24.57 -37.40
CA ARG A 229 -3.83 23.81 -37.22
C ARG A 229 -3.67 23.30 -35.80
N VAL A 230 -3.83 24.17 -34.81
CA VAL A 230 -3.72 23.81 -33.39
C VAL A 230 -4.75 22.75 -33.02
N ARG A 231 -6.01 22.94 -33.43
CA ARG A 231 -7.07 21.95 -33.23
C ARG A 231 -6.70 20.59 -33.82
N ASN A 232 -6.15 20.56 -35.04
CA ASN A 232 -5.72 19.32 -35.70
C ASN A 232 -4.54 18.68 -34.95
N TYR A 233 -3.53 19.46 -34.53
CA TYR A 233 -2.42 18.95 -33.72
C TYR A 233 -2.91 18.37 -32.39
N ILE A 234 -3.85 19.02 -31.71
CA ILE A 234 -4.42 18.51 -30.46
C ILE A 234 -5.23 17.25 -30.70
N TRP A 235 -6.00 17.15 -31.79
CA TRP A 235 -6.69 15.92 -32.15
C TRP A 235 -5.72 14.78 -32.39
N ILE A 236 -4.64 15.03 -33.13
CA ILE A 236 -3.58 14.04 -33.37
C ILE A 236 -2.94 13.62 -32.06
N ILE A 237 -2.54 14.58 -31.20
CA ILE A 237 -1.94 14.29 -29.89
C ILE A 237 -2.90 13.52 -29.00
N THR A 238 -4.19 13.91 -28.98
CA THR A 238 -5.22 13.20 -28.20
C THR A 238 -5.33 11.76 -28.67
N LEU A 239 -5.42 11.53 -29.98
CA LEU A 239 -5.50 10.18 -30.55
C LEU A 239 -4.24 9.37 -30.25
N LEU A 240 -3.06 10.00 -30.38
CA LEU A 240 -1.76 9.42 -30.08
C LEU A 240 -1.59 9.08 -28.60
N THR A 241 -2.27 9.79 -27.69
CA THR A 241 -2.29 9.43 -26.26
C THR A 241 -3.33 8.37 -25.95
N LEU A 242 -4.52 8.46 -26.54
CA LEU A 242 -5.69 7.65 -26.18
C LEU A 242 -5.59 6.22 -26.74
N LEU A 243 -5.12 6.04 -27.99
CA LEU A 243 -4.99 4.72 -28.58
C LEU A 243 -3.98 3.83 -27.82
N PRO A 244 -2.75 4.28 -27.50
CA PRO A 244 -1.83 3.51 -26.67
C PRO A 244 -2.38 3.26 -25.26
N SER A 245 -3.10 4.22 -24.66
CA SER A 245 -3.73 4.02 -23.34
C SER A 245 -4.65 2.80 -23.32
N ILE A 246 -5.53 2.72 -24.33
CA ILE A 246 -6.50 1.63 -24.46
C ILE A 246 -5.77 0.31 -24.70
N TYR A 247 -4.76 0.31 -25.59
CA TYR A 247 -3.93 -0.86 -25.85
C TYR A 247 -3.21 -1.35 -24.59
N PHE A 248 -2.59 -0.45 -23.82
CA PHE A 248 -1.88 -0.80 -22.59
C PHE A 248 -2.83 -1.32 -21.51
N ALA A 249 -3.99 -0.69 -21.32
CA ALA A 249 -5.02 -1.22 -20.42
C ALA A 249 -5.44 -2.64 -20.83
N TYR A 250 -5.71 -2.86 -22.11
CA TYR A 250 -6.05 -4.19 -22.62
C TYR A 250 -4.95 -5.21 -22.32
N ARG A 251 -3.67 -4.87 -22.61
CA ARG A 251 -2.51 -5.72 -22.30
C ARG A 251 -2.37 -6.04 -20.82
N VAL A 252 -2.57 -5.06 -19.94
CA VAL A 252 -2.49 -5.26 -18.49
C VAL A 252 -3.62 -6.19 -18.03
N VAL A 253 -4.85 -5.99 -18.53
CA VAL A 253 -5.99 -6.87 -18.22
C VAL A 253 -5.72 -8.29 -18.72
N GLU A 254 -5.30 -8.46 -19.97
CA GLU A 254 -4.97 -9.75 -20.58
C GLU A 254 -3.92 -10.53 -19.76
N LYS A 255 -2.81 -9.87 -19.39
CA LYS A 255 -1.77 -10.50 -18.56
C LYS A 255 -2.27 -10.89 -17.17
N ASN A 256 -3.10 -10.06 -16.53
CA ASN A 256 -3.66 -10.35 -15.22
C ASN A 256 -4.67 -11.52 -15.27
N ILE A 257 -5.52 -11.55 -16.30
CA ILE A 257 -6.45 -12.67 -16.53
C ILE A 257 -5.67 -13.95 -16.78
N TYR A 258 -4.66 -13.93 -17.65
CA TYR A 258 -3.81 -15.09 -17.93
C TYR A 258 -3.16 -15.62 -16.66
N THR A 259 -2.54 -14.76 -15.85
CA THR A 259 -1.86 -15.15 -14.60
C THR A 259 -2.85 -15.78 -13.61
N LYS A 260 -4.04 -15.17 -13.46
CA LYS A 260 -5.10 -15.69 -12.60
C LYS A 260 -5.61 -17.05 -13.06
N ASN A 261 -5.83 -17.22 -14.36
CA ASN A 261 -6.28 -18.47 -14.95
C ASN A 261 -5.20 -19.56 -14.84
N ALA A 262 -3.93 -19.22 -15.05
CA ALA A 262 -2.79 -20.11 -14.86
C ALA A 262 -2.69 -20.60 -13.41
N HIS A 263 -2.83 -19.72 -12.41
CA HIS A 263 -2.88 -20.15 -11.01
C HIS A 263 -4.06 -21.09 -10.74
N ARG A 264 -5.25 -20.77 -11.24
CA ARG A 264 -6.42 -21.63 -11.07
C ARG A 264 -6.22 -23.02 -11.71
N PHE A 265 -5.61 -23.07 -12.89
CA PHE A 265 -5.26 -24.33 -13.55
C PHE A 265 -4.25 -25.13 -12.72
N ILE A 266 -3.21 -24.49 -12.20
CA ILE A 266 -2.19 -25.15 -11.37
C ILE A 266 -2.81 -25.69 -10.08
N GLU A 267 -3.67 -24.91 -9.43
CA GLU A 267 -4.32 -25.28 -8.17
C GLU A 267 -5.33 -26.41 -8.32
N HIS A 268 -6.08 -26.48 -9.42
CA HIS A 268 -7.12 -27.50 -9.61
C HIS A 268 -6.65 -28.75 -10.36
N GLU A 269 -5.82 -28.59 -11.39
CA GLU A 269 -5.47 -29.68 -12.31
C GLU A 269 -4.08 -30.26 -12.06
N MET A 270 -3.18 -29.47 -11.48
CA MET A 270 -1.75 -29.81 -11.37
C MET A 270 -1.31 -30.12 -9.92
N GLN A 271 -2.26 -30.51 -9.08
CA GLN A 271 -2.03 -31.08 -7.75
C GLN A 271 -1.85 -32.60 -7.88
N PHE A 272 -0.68 -33.11 -7.48
CA PHE A 272 -0.39 -34.54 -7.48
C PHE A 272 -0.16 -35.03 -6.05
N THR A 273 -0.73 -36.19 -5.71
CA THR A 273 -0.61 -36.76 -4.36
C THR A 273 0.84 -37.09 -3.98
N GLU A 274 1.64 -37.52 -4.95
CA GLU A 274 3.02 -38.02 -4.71
C GLU A 274 4.12 -37.13 -5.31
N ALA A 275 3.75 -36.02 -5.94
CA ALA A 275 4.69 -35.03 -6.48
C ALA A 275 4.35 -33.63 -5.96
N THR A 276 5.27 -33.02 -5.20
CA THR A 276 5.07 -31.66 -4.67
C THR A 276 5.56 -30.63 -5.68
N LEU A 277 4.78 -29.58 -5.93
CA LEU A 277 5.21 -28.42 -6.71
C LEU A 277 6.24 -27.61 -5.91
N LEU A 278 7.47 -27.52 -6.43
CA LEU A 278 8.59 -26.80 -5.81
C LEU A 278 8.67 -25.36 -6.28
N ARG A 279 8.55 -25.14 -7.59
CA ARG A 279 8.66 -23.81 -8.20
C ARG A 279 7.65 -23.68 -9.32
N GLN A 280 6.95 -22.55 -9.33
CA GLN A 280 6.12 -22.13 -10.44
C GLN A 280 6.71 -20.85 -11.05
N LYS A 281 6.79 -20.80 -12.36
CA LYS A 281 7.13 -19.60 -13.11
C LYS A 281 6.11 -19.46 -14.24
N ILE A 282 5.35 -18.38 -14.19
CA ILE A 282 4.32 -18.05 -15.18
C ILE A 282 4.83 -16.84 -15.95
N ASP A 283 4.95 -16.97 -17.27
CA ASP A 283 5.26 -15.86 -18.15
C ASP A 283 4.05 -15.56 -19.06
N PRO A 284 3.23 -14.55 -18.70
CA PRO A 284 2.08 -14.15 -19.50
C PRO A 284 2.45 -13.58 -20.86
N SER A 285 3.69 -13.12 -21.07
CA SER A 285 4.13 -12.51 -22.33
C SER A 285 4.51 -13.56 -23.36
N LEU A 286 5.11 -14.66 -22.91
CA LEU A 286 5.46 -15.81 -23.75
C LEU A 286 4.37 -16.90 -23.77
N GLN A 287 3.30 -16.73 -22.98
CA GLN A 287 2.29 -17.77 -22.75
C GLN A 287 2.93 -19.09 -22.33
N GLN A 288 3.85 -19.02 -21.37
CA GLN A 288 4.61 -20.16 -20.86
C GLN A 288 4.32 -20.39 -19.38
N ILE A 289 4.12 -21.65 -19.02
CA ILE A 289 4.01 -22.09 -17.63
C ILE A 289 5.10 -23.13 -17.40
N GLU A 290 6.06 -22.78 -16.55
CA GLU A 290 7.13 -23.68 -16.12
C GLU A 290 6.87 -24.14 -14.68
N LEU A 291 6.70 -25.45 -14.51
CA LEU A 291 6.46 -26.09 -13.22
C LEU A 291 7.60 -27.03 -12.90
N VAL A 292 8.17 -26.90 -11.71
CA VAL A 292 9.20 -27.80 -11.19
C VAL A 292 8.60 -28.63 -10.08
N TYR A 293 8.54 -29.96 -10.26
CA TYR A 293 8.05 -30.90 -9.26
C TYR A 293 9.18 -31.69 -8.63
N VAL A 294 8.98 -32.07 -7.36
CA VAL A 294 9.88 -32.96 -6.61
C VAL A 294 9.05 -34.13 -6.07
N GLY A 295 9.54 -35.35 -6.28
CA GLY A 295 8.93 -36.57 -5.75
C GLY A 295 8.88 -37.71 -6.74
N ILE A 296 7.81 -38.49 -6.69
CA ILE A 296 7.57 -39.59 -7.63
C ILE A 296 7.25 -38.98 -8.99
N THR A 297 7.91 -39.48 -10.04
CA THR A 297 7.73 -38.96 -11.39
C THR A 297 6.33 -39.24 -11.89
N VAL A 298 5.59 -38.18 -12.21
CA VAL A 298 4.27 -38.24 -12.82
C VAL A 298 4.42 -38.75 -14.26
N PRO A 299 3.67 -39.80 -14.67
CA PRO A 299 3.73 -40.33 -16.02
C PRO A 299 3.35 -39.29 -17.08
N ASP A 300 4.03 -39.32 -18.23
CA ASP A 300 3.78 -38.39 -19.34
C ASP A 300 2.34 -38.45 -19.87
N SER A 301 1.69 -39.61 -19.76
CA SER A 301 0.28 -39.79 -20.13
C SER A 301 -0.67 -38.95 -19.28
N VAL A 302 -0.40 -38.85 -17.97
CA VAL A 302 -1.19 -38.02 -17.04
C VAL A 302 -0.95 -36.55 -17.34
N ILE A 303 0.29 -36.16 -17.62
CA ILE A 303 0.65 -34.79 -18.02
C ILE A 303 -0.05 -34.40 -19.32
N ALA A 304 -0.06 -35.29 -20.33
CA ALA A 304 -0.74 -35.06 -21.60
C ALA A 304 -2.25 -34.87 -21.40
N LEU A 305 -2.87 -35.66 -20.52
CA LEU A 305 -4.29 -35.51 -20.18
C LEU A 305 -4.58 -34.15 -19.52
N ARG A 306 -3.76 -33.72 -18.55
CA ARG A 306 -3.93 -32.40 -17.90
C ARG A 306 -3.68 -31.24 -18.87
N LYS A 307 -2.77 -31.40 -19.84
CA LYS A 307 -2.58 -30.41 -20.91
C LYS A 307 -3.83 -30.20 -21.76
N GLN A 308 -4.68 -31.22 -21.93
CA GLN A 308 -5.96 -31.08 -22.66
C GLN A 308 -6.99 -30.24 -21.91
N GLU A 309 -6.79 -29.99 -20.62
CA GLU A 309 -7.67 -29.16 -19.80
C GLU A 309 -7.32 -27.66 -19.91
N LEU A 310 -6.16 -27.28 -20.45
CA LEU A 310 -5.72 -25.89 -20.64
C LEU A 310 -6.77 -24.99 -21.34
N PRO A 311 -7.47 -25.43 -22.40
CA PRO A 311 -8.50 -24.63 -23.05
C PRO A 311 -9.68 -24.28 -22.13
N LYS A 312 -10.01 -25.13 -21.15
CA LYS A 312 -11.11 -24.87 -20.20
C LYS A 312 -10.82 -23.68 -19.28
N TYR A 313 -9.53 -23.34 -19.12
CA TYR A 313 -9.05 -22.21 -18.35
C TYR A 313 -8.66 -21.02 -19.24
N GLU A 314 -9.06 -21.00 -20.51
CA GLU A 314 -8.67 -19.95 -21.48
C GLU A 314 -7.15 -19.86 -21.70
N LEU A 315 -6.40 -20.95 -21.47
CA LEU A 315 -4.95 -21.04 -21.64
C LEU A 315 -4.56 -21.74 -22.96
N SER A 316 -5.44 -21.71 -23.96
CA SER A 316 -5.21 -22.30 -25.28
C SER A 316 -3.90 -21.77 -25.90
N GLY A 317 -3.04 -22.68 -26.38
CA GLY A 317 -1.75 -22.32 -26.98
C GLY A 317 -0.61 -22.09 -25.98
N THR A 318 -0.86 -22.28 -24.68
CA THR A 318 0.18 -22.17 -23.64
C THR A 318 1.16 -23.34 -23.73
N GLU A 319 2.46 -23.02 -23.75
CA GLU A 319 3.51 -24.03 -23.63
C GLU A 319 3.71 -24.37 -22.15
N LEU A 320 3.24 -25.55 -21.76
CA LEU A 320 3.43 -26.10 -20.41
C LEU A 320 4.69 -26.96 -20.38
N SER A 321 5.73 -26.44 -19.70
CA SER A 321 6.99 -27.12 -19.44
C SER A 321 7.00 -27.65 -18.01
N ILE A 322 7.21 -28.95 -17.85
CA ILE A 322 7.25 -29.62 -16.56
C ILE A 322 8.63 -30.23 -16.38
N ARG A 323 9.37 -29.76 -15.39
CA ARG A 323 10.64 -30.35 -14.97
C ARG A 323 10.39 -31.15 -13.70
N GLN A 324 10.77 -32.42 -13.71
CA GLN A 324 10.59 -33.30 -12.56
C GLN A 324 11.94 -33.69 -12.00
N ILE A 325 12.12 -33.50 -10.69
CA ILE A 325 13.28 -33.96 -9.95
C ILE A 325 12.84 -35.22 -9.21
N GLY A 326 13.16 -36.37 -9.80
CA GLY A 326 12.85 -37.68 -9.22
C GLY A 326 13.65 -37.91 -7.94
N ILE A 327 12.97 -38.21 -6.84
CA ILE A 327 13.61 -38.63 -5.60
C ILE A 327 12.93 -39.93 -5.16
N THR A 328 13.70 -41.02 -5.14
CA THR A 328 13.21 -42.36 -4.74
C THR A 328 12.97 -42.47 -3.23
N ASP A 329 13.57 -41.58 -2.43
CA ASP A 329 13.47 -41.57 -0.96
C ASP A 329 12.66 -40.38 -0.43
N SER A 330 11.46 -40.65 0.08
CA SER A 330 10.55 -39.67 0.71
C SER A 330 11.19 -38.91 1.89
N ALA A 331 12.13 -39.54 2.61
CA ALA A 331 12.86 -38.93 3.73
C ALA A 331 13.81 -37.79 3.29
N ARG A 332 14.43 -37.91 2.11
CA ARG A 332 15.28 -36.84 1.56
C ARG A 332 14.46 -35.67 1.02
N ILE A 333 13.24 -35.91 0.52
CA ILE A 333 12.31 -34.85 0.10
C ILE A 333 11.95 -33.96 1.29
N ALA A 334 11.70 -34.54 2.47
CA ALA A 334 11.40 -33.79 3.68
C ALA A 334 12.59 -32.94 4.17
N GLN A 335 13.82 -33.48 4.08
CA GLN A 335 15.04 -32.73 4.39
C GLN A 335 15.38 -31.64 3.36
N LEU A 336 15.14 -31.88 2.07
CA LEU A 336 15.28 -30.85 1.03
C LEU A 336 14.25 -29.73 1.23
N LYS A 337 12.99 -30.08 1.55
CA LYS A 337 11.97 -29.10 1.95
C LYS A 337 12.47 -28.25 3.12
N ALA A 338 12.97 -28.86 4.19
CA ALA A 338 13.47 -28.14 5.36
C ALA A 338 14.71 -27.26 5.06
N SER A 339 15.50 -27.60 4.05
CA SER A 339 16.70 -26.85 3.66
C SER A 339 16.42 -25.72 2.67
N LEU A 340 15.46 -25.90 1.75
CA LEU A 340 15.10 -24.92 0.71
C LEU A 340 14.04 -23.92 1.16
N THR A 341 13.23 -24.24 2.18
CA THR A 341 12.33 -23.25 2.81
C THR A 341 13.11 -22.14 3.54
N LYS A 342 14.43 -22.30 3.74
CA LYS A 342 15.32 -21.29 4.32
C LYS A 342 15.79 -20.22 3.33
N GLU A 343 15.60 -20.41 2.01
CA GLU A 343 16.03 -19.42 1.00
C GLU A 343 14.99 -18.33 0.71
N ASP A 344 13.77 -18.45 1.23
CA ASP A 344 12.73 -17.41 1.13
C ASP A 344 12.83 -16.46 2.34
N GLN A 345 13.88 -15.63 2.36
CA GLN A 345 14.27 -14.78 3.50
C GLN A 345 13.18 -13.78 3.98
N GLY A 346 12.13 -13.53 3.19
CA GLY A 346 10.97 -12.72 3.61
C GLY A 346 10.01 -13.46 4.56
N SER A 347 10.02 -14.79 4.56
CA SER A 347 9.12 -15.65 5.35
C SER A 347 9.62 -15.88 6.78
N GLU A 348 10.94 -15.92 7.01
CA GLU A 348 11.48 -16.11 8.36
C GLU A 348 11.25 -14.87 9.25
N LEU A 349 11.40 -13.66 8.72
CA LEU A 349 11.09 -12.44 9.48
C LEU A 349 9.60 -12.33 9.79
N THR A 350 8.73 -12.70 8.85
CA THR A 350 7.27 -12.66 9.08
C THR A 350 6.81 -13.78 10.01
N LYS A 351 7.37 -15.00 9.91
CA LYS A 351 7.12 -16.08 10.88
C LYS A 351 7.70 -15.78 12.24
N ALA A 352 8.96 -15.35 12.35
CA ALA A 352 9.57 -14.99 13.62
C ALA A 352 8.83 -13.82 14.27
N ASN A 353 8.39 -12.82 13.50
CA ASN A 353 7.54 -11.76 14.04
C ASN A 353 6.16 -12.27 14.45
N SER A 354 5.54 -13.19 13.70
CA SER A 354 4.23 -13.75 14.05
C SER A 354 4.31 -14.64 15.29
N GLU A 355 5.34 -15.47 15.40
CA GLU A 355 5.64 -16.29 16.58
C GLU A 355 5.92 -15.41 17.79
N ARG A 356 6.67 -14.30 17.61
CA ARG A 356 6.96 -13.36 18.68
C ARG A 356 5.76 -12.51 19.08
N ILE A 357 4.90 -12.15 18.14
CA ILE A 357 3.60 -11.50 18.43
C ILE A 357 2.72 -12.48 19.19
N GLN A 358 2.66 -13.74 18.78
CA GLN A 358 1.86 -14.75 19.44
C GLN A 358 2.40 -15.05 20.85
N GLU A 359 3.71 -15.14 21.02
CA GLU A 359 4.37 -15.27 22.32
C GLU A 359 4.11 -14.05 23.21
N LEU A 360 4.24 -12.84 22.67
CA LEU A 360 3.93 -11.60 23.38
C LEU A 360 2.44 -11.50 23.73
N GLU A 361 1.54 -11.95 22.86
CA GLU A 361 0.09 -12.03 23.12
C GLU A 361 -0.22 -13.08 24.18
N THR A 362 0.48 -14.22 24.19
CA THR A 362 0.34 -15.24 25.22
C THR A 362 0.89 -14.74 26.55
N GLN A 363 2.02 -14.04 26.56
CA GLN A 363 2.56 -13.37 27.75
C GLN A 363 1.63 -12.26 28.23
N LEU A 364 1.10 -11.42 27.34
CA LEU A 364 0.10 -10.39 27.66
C LEU A 364 -1.22 -11.00 28.14
N LYS A 365 -1.65 -12.13 27.59
CA LYS A 365 -2.84 -12.87 28.07
C LYS A 365 -2.57 -13.53 29.42
N ALA A 366 -1.37 -14.03 29.69
CA ALA A 366 -0.98 -14.54 31.01
C ALA A 366 -0.94 -13.39 32.05
N TYR A 367 -0.39 -12.23 31.67
CA TYR A 367 -0.43 -10.99 32.47
C TYR A 367 -1.87 -10.47 32.67
N ARG A 368 -2.73 -10.56 31.65
CA ARG A 368 -4.16 -10.19 31.75
C ARG A 368 -5.00 -11.24 32.47
N GLN A 369 -4.67 -12.54 32.43
CA GLN A 369 -5.33 -13.56 33.24
C GLN A 369 -4.96 -13.45 34.72
N THR A 370 -3.89 -12.71 35.04
CA THR A 370 -3.63 -12.20 36.38
C THR A 370 -4.41 -10.91 36.69
N GLU A 371 -5.40 -10.53 35.89
CA GLU A 371 -6.48 -9.64 36.34
C GLU A 371 -7.21 -10.35 37.48
N ILE A 372 -6.71 -10.12 38.70
CA ILE A 372 -7.49 -10.20 39.92
C ILE A 372 -8.81 -9.53 39.59
N ASP A 373 -9.91 -10.26 39.63
CA ASP A 373 -11.24 -9.85 39.16
C ASP A 373 -11.72 -8.61 39.94
N ARG A 374 -11.26 -7.43 39.51
CA ARG A 374 -11.28 -6.17 40.31
C ARG A 374 -12.70 -5.78 40.68
N LYS A 375 -13.63 -6.07 39.76
CA LYS A 375 -15.06 -5.77 39.90
C LYS A 375 -15.74 -6.69 40.91
N ASN A 376 -15.39 -7.98 40.91
CA ASN A 376 -15.89 -8.91 41.93
C ASN A 376 -15.23 -8.68 43.30
N LEU A 377 -13.93 -8.35 43.33
CA LEU A 377 -13.20 -8.04 44.56
C LEU A 377 -13.79 -6.83 45.29
N TYR A 378 -14.14 -5.76 44.58
CA TYR A 378 -14.79 -4.59 45.17
C TYR A 378 -16.17 -4.93 45.73
N THR A 379 -16.96 -5.72 45.00
CA THR A 379 -18.32 -6.11 45.41
C THR A 379 -18.30 -6.95 46.68
N GLU A 380 -17.38 -7.93 46.76
CA GLU A 380 -17.16 -8.77 47.93
C GLU A 380 -16.62 -7.97 49.12
N ALA A 381 -15.63 -7.09 48.90
CA ALA A 381 -15.05 -6.27 49.95
C ALA A 381 -16.08 -5.32 50.58
N ARG A 382 -16.97 -4.74 49.76
CA ARG A 382 -18.06 -3.88 50.24
C ARG A 382 -19.15 -4.67 50.99
N ALA A 383 -19.39 -5.92 50.62
CA ALA A 383 -20.34 -6.79 51.31
C ALA A 383 -19.84 -7.19 52.72
N ILE A 384 -18.54 -7.47 52.86
CA ILE A 384 -17.91 -7.78 54.15
C ILE A 384 -17.73 -6.50 54.98
N GLN A 385 -17.34 -5.40 54.33
CA GLN A 385 -17.06 -4.13 54.96
C GLN A 385 -17.71 -2.96 54.21
N PRO A 386 -18.92 -2.52 54.63
CA PRO A 386 -19.67 -1.45 53.95
C PRO A 386 -18.97 -0.08 53.89
N GLN A 387 -17.87 0.08 54.65
CA GLN A 387 -17.09 1.32 54.72
C GLN A 387 -16.09 1.48 53.57
N VAL A 388 -15.87 0.44 52.77
CA VAL A 388 -15.03 0.48 51.57
C VAL A 388 -15.79 1.21 50.46
N LYS A 389 -15.30 2.38 50.06
CA LYS A 389 -15.84 3.23 48.99
C LYS A 389 -15.14 2.98 47.65
N GLY A 390 -13.89 2.55 47.70
CA GLY A 390 -13.05 2.26 46.54
C GLY A 390 -12.02 1.19 46.88
N LEU A 391 -11.68 0.37 45.90
CA LEU A 391 -10.69 -0.69 46.04
C LEU A 391 -9.88 -0.78 44.75
N ALA A 392 -8.55 -0.78 44.88
CA ALA A 392 -7.63 -1.04 43.78
C ALA A 392 -6.60 -2.09 44.21
N VAL A 393 -6.29 -3.01 43.31
CA VAL A 393 -5.26 -4.03 43.52
C VAL A 393 -4.33 -4.03 42.32
N GLU A 394 -3.04 -3.87 42.59
CA GLU A 394 -1.99 -3.90 41.58
C GLU A 394 -0.82 -4.76 42.06
N GLN A 395 -0.18 -5.47 41.13
CA GLN A 395 1.11 -6.10 41.36
C GLN A 395 2.20 -5.09 40.99
N THR A 396 3.05 -4.75 41.93
CA THR A 396 4.14 -3.79 41.74
C THR A 396 5.49 -4.46 41.96
N LEU A 397 6.53 -3.91 41.32
CA LEU A 397 7.91 -4.36 41.51
C LEU A 397 8.54 -3.53 42.63
N LEU A 398 8.92 -4.19 43.71
CA LEU A 398 9.67 -3.61 44.81
C LEU A 398 11.17 -3.73 44.51
N GLN A 399 11.86 -2.61 44.34
CA GLN A 399 13.31 -2.58 44.23
C GLN A 399 13.93 -2.74 45.61
N LEU A 400 14.68 -3.83 45.83
CA LEU A 400 15.44 -4.09 47.05
C LEU A 400 16.88 -3.55 46.90
N PRO A 401 17.59 -3.29 48.02
CA PRO A 401 19.04 -3.07 47.99
C PRO A 401 19.73 -4.25 47.25
N ASP A 402 20.79 -3.96 46.49
CA ASP A 402 21.50 -4.88 45.55
C ASP A 402 20.84 -5.13 44.18
N ASN A 403 20.02 -4.20 43.70
CA ASN A 403 19.44 -4.26 42.34
C ASN A 403 18.56 -5.49 42.05
N LYS A 404 18.06 -6.14 43.11
CA LYS A 404 17.09 -7.23 43.04
C LYS A 404 15.69 -6.65 43.04
N SER A 405 14.85 -7.10 42.12
CA SER A 405 13.42 -6.77 42.08
C SER A 405 12.61 -7.93 42.66
N ASP A 406 11.72 -7.65 43.61
CA ASP A 406 10.73 -8.62 44.11
C ASP A 406 9.32 -8.14 43.76
N THR A 407 8.35 -9.04 43.64
CA THR A 407 6.95 -8.70 43.34
C THR A 407 6.14 -8.55 44.62
N LEU A 408 5.44 -7.41 44.76
CA LEU A 408 4.57 -7.11 45.89
C LEU A 408 3.15 -6.82 45.39
N THR A 409 2.15 -7.43 46.03
CA THR A 409 0.74 -7.09 45.74
C THR A 409 0.31 -5.93 46.64
N LEU A 410 -0.07 -4.79 46.04
CA LEU A 410 -0.55 -3.62 46.77
C LEU A 410 -2.07 -3.54 46.68
N VAL A 411 -2.72 -3.52 47.85
CA VAL A 411 -4.17 -3.38 47.97
C VAL A 411 -4.46 -2.00 48.55
N TYR A 412 -5.00 -1.12 47.71
CA TYR A 412 -5.45 0.20 48.12
C TYR A 412 -6.95 0.18 48.44
N LEU A 413 -7.31 0.77 49.59
CA LEU A 413 -8.67 0.84 50.09
C LEU A 413 -9.03 2.30 50.40
N GLU A 414 -10.06 2.81 49.73
CA GLU A 414 -10.66 4.10 50.05
C GLU A 414 -11.77 3.87 51.07
N LEU A 415 -11.67 4.50 52.24
CA LEU A 415 -12.52 4.24 53.39
C LEU A 415 -13.33 5.48 53.81
N ASN A 416 -14.60 5.27 54.16
CA ASN A 416 -15.46 6.33 54.73
C ASN A 416 -15.08 6.70 56.17
N ARG A 417 -14.52 5.75 56.93
CA ARG A 417 -13.98 5.96 58.28
C ARG A 417 -12.82 4.99 58.53
N LYS A 418 -11.98 5.28 59.53
CA LYS A 418 -10.94 4.35 59.95
C LYS A 418 -11.57 3.04 60.45
N LEU A 419 -11.06 1.91 59.96
CA LEU A 419 -11.45 0.59 60.41
C LEU A 419 -10.99 0.35 61.86
N THR A 420 -11.81 -0.31 62.65
CA THR A 420 -11.42 -0.85 63.96
C THR A 420 -10.43 -2.01 63.79
N VAL A 421 -9.69 -2.33 64.86
CA VAL A 421 -8.69 -3.42 64.88
C VAL A 421 -9.31 -4.76 64.46
N GLN A 422 -10.57 -5.00 64.84
CA GLN A 422 -11.29 -6.24 64.50
C GLN A 422 -11.70 -6.28 63.02
N GLU A 423 -12.25 -5.19 62.48
CA GLU A 423 -12.62 -5.07 61.06
C GLU A 423 -11.39 -5.20 60.14
N SER A 424 -10.28 -4.58 60.53
CA SER A 424 -9.01 -4.67 59.78
C SER A 424 -8.48 -6.11 59.74
N ARG A 425 -8.55 -6.84 60.85
CA ARG A 425 -8.10 -8.23 60.94
C ARG A 425 -8.98 -9.18 60.11
N GLN A 426 -10.29 -8.93 60.05
CA GLN A 426 -11.22 -9.71 59.24
C GLN A 426 -11.00 -9.48 57.74
N LEU A 427 -10.83 -8.22 57.33
CA LEU A 427 -10.53 -7.85 55.94
C LEU A 427 -9.19 -8.43 55.48
N HIS A 428 -8.18 -8.42 56.34
CA HIS A 428 -6.86 -9.00 56.04
C HIS A 428 -6.93 -10.50 55.79
N LYS A 429 -7.60 -11.27 56.68
CA LYS A 429 -7.80 -12.72 56.48
C LYS A 429 -8.56 -13.06 55.21
N TRP A 430 -9.55 -12.25 54.85
CA TRP A 430 -10.30 -12.44 53.61
C TRP A 430 -9.43 -12.14 52.38
N LEU A 431 -8.65 -11.05 52.39
CA LEU A 431 -7.72 -10.71 51.30
C LEU A 431 -6.65 -11.79 51.11
N GLU A 432 -6.11 -12.34 52.18
CA GLU A 432 -5.14 -13.45 52.15
C GLU A 432 -5.74 -14.69 51.46
N ALA A 433 -6.97 -15.07 51.82
CA ALA A 433 -7.66 -16.20 51.21
C ALA A 433 -8.00 -15.96 49.72
N ARG A 434 -8.35 -14.72 49.35
CA ARG A 434 -8.78 -14.37 47.99
C ARG A 434 -7.61 -14.15 47.02
N LEU A 435 -6.54 -13.52 47.49
CA LEU A 435 -5.33 -13.23 46.71
C LEU A 435 -4.37 -14.42 46.66
N LYS A 436 -4.60 -15.46 47.48
CA LYS A 436 -3.76 -16.67 47.57
C LYS A 436 -2.27 -16.36 47.83
N THR A 437 -1.99 -15.24 48.49
CA THR A 437 -0.65 -14.79 48.84
C THR A 437 -0.68 -14.09 50.19
N ASP A 438 0.38 -14.30 50.97
CA ASP A 438 0.69 -13.61 52.22
C ASP A 438 1.50 -12.32 51.98
N ARG A 439 2.03 -12.14 50.76
CA ARG A 439 2.85 -11.00 50.34
C ARG A 439 2.01 -9.87 49.76
N PHE A 440 1.12 -9.30 50.58
CA PHE A 440 0.36 -8.11 50.21
C PHE A 440 0.41 -7.02 51.28
N LYS A 441 0.36 -5.77 50.84
CA LYS A 441 0.30 -4.61 51.73
C LYS A 441 -1.00 -3.84 51.51
N THR A 442 -1.74 -3.61 52.60
CA THR A 442 -2.97 -2.82 52.57
C THR A 442 -2.66 -1.36 52.91
N ILE A 443 -3.17 -0.44 52.10
CA ILE A 443 -3.11 1.00 52.35
C ILE A 443 -4.54 1.51 52.41
N GLY A 444 -4.97 1.93 53.60
CA GLY A 444 -6.27 2.55 53.83
C GLY A 444 -6.14 4.06 53.95
N GLN A 445 -6.74 4.82 53.02
CA GLN A 445 -6.82 6.28 53.11
C GLN A 445 -8.28 6.75 53.15
N PRO A 446 -8.58 7.86 53.85
CA PRO A 446 -9.89 8.49 53.78
C PRO A 446 -10.16 8.92 52.34
N ALA A 447 -11.43 8.85 51.93
CA ALA A 447 -11.87 9.30 50.62
C ALA A 447 -11.31 10.70 50.27
N LEU A 448 -10.62 10.79 49.14
CA LEU A 448 -10.22 12.09 48.58
C LEU A 448 -11.51 12.85 48.23
N PRO A 449 -11.58 14.17 48.50
CA PRO A 449 -12.78 14.98 48.27
C PRO A 449 -13.24 15.00 46.81
#